data_AF-A0A1F4X687-F1
#
_entry.id   AF-A0A1F4X687-F1
#
_cell.length_a   1.000
_cell.length_b   1.000
_cell.length_c   1.000
_cell.angle_alpha   90.00
_cell.angle_beta   90.00
_cell.angle_gamma   90.00
#
_symmetry.space_group_name_H-M   'P 1'
#
loop_
_entity.id
_entity.type
_entity.pdbx_description
1 polymer ?
#
loop_
_entity_poly.entity_id
_entity_poly.type
_entity_poly.pdbx_seq_one_letter_code
_entity_poly.pdbx_strand_id
1 'polypeptide(L)'
;MYCQKVGIAIAPNSKASSEYKSNGRQVTVLFTSVVAANAPILFKPKESFQTIKVGETAKNEYRFVNLSNDTIYFRPVHSVLPENAATKLTLSKCFCFDDQVILPHQEYTLPVLYSFKSDLDPEVENITMHYTLFPKEKVSKK
;
A
#
# COMPACT_ATOMS: atom_id res chain seq x y z
N MET A 1 -38.91 -48.84 7.42
CA MET A 1 -38.69 -47.39 7.19
C MET A 1 -37.88 -46.89 8.39
N TYR A 2 -36.53 -46.83 8.31
CA TYR A 2 -35.68 -45.64 8.04
C TYR A 2 -36.07 -44.41 8.91
N CYS A 3 -35.22 -43.70 9.68
CA CYS A 3 -33.76 -43.62 9.79
C CYS A 3 -33.36 -42.88 11.12
N GLN A 4 -32.23 -43.26 11.72
CA GLN A 4 -31.49 -42.51 12.77
C GLN A 4 -30.85 -41.22 12.22
N LYS A 5 -30.61 -40.19 13.07
CA LYS A 5 -29.27 -39.55 13.24
C LYS A 5 -29.26 -38.34 14.20
N VAL A 6 -28.36 -38.46 15.18
CA VAL A 6 -27.59 -37.50 16.01
C VAL A 6 -27.61 -36.00 15.63
N GLY A 7 -27.62 -35.11 16.65
CA GLY A 7 -27.22 -33.71 16.48
C GLY A 7 -27.36 -32.81 17.72
N ILE A 8 -26.36 -32.86 18.62
CA ILE A 8 -25.81 -31.83 19.54
C ILE A 8 -26.73 -30.68 20.01
N ALA A 9 -26.90 -30.58 21.33
CA ALA A 9 -27.54 -29.46 22.04
C ALA A 9 -26.84 -28.12 21.78
N ILE A 10 -27.59 -27.14 21.28
CA ILE A 10 -27.14 -25.74 21.13
C ILE A 10 -27.43 -25.01 22.44
N ALA A 11 -26.39 -24.56 23.14
CA ALA A 11 -26.54 -23.51 24.15
C ALA A 11 -26.69 -22.15 23.45
N PRO A 12 -27.66 -21.30 23.84
CA PRO A 12 -27.85 -20.00 23.22
C PRO A 12 -26.84 -19.03 23.84
N ASN A 13 -25.88 -18.54 23.05
CA ASN A 13 -25.21 -17.23 23.19
C ASN A 13 -23.93 -17.21 22.34
N SER A 14 -24.09 -17.25 21.01
CA SER A 14 -23.03 -16.79 20.11
C SER A 14 -23.51 -15.48 19.51
N LYS A 15 -22.99 -14.37 20.05
CA LYS A 15 -22.99 -13.10 19.33
C LYS A 15 -22.51 -13.39 17.92
N ALA A 16 -23.33 -13.06 16.92
CA ALA A 16 -22.90 -12.98 15.54
C ALA A 16 -21.91 -11.81 15.43
N SER A 17 -20.66 -12.01 15.83
CA SER A 17 -19.55 -11.26 15.25
C SER A 17 -19.28 -11.94 13.91
N SER A 18 -19.58 -11.24 12.82
CA SER A 18 -18.95 -11.54 11.53
C SER A 18 -17.46 -11.20 11.67
N GLU A 19 -16.72 -12.05 12.37
CA GLU A 19 -15.27 -12.11 12.25
C GLU A 19 -15.01 -12.71 10.87
N TYR A 20 -14.82 -11.85 9.87
CA TYR A 20 -14.01 -12.24 8.73
C TYR A 20 -12.61 -12.49 9.28
N LYS A 21 -12.38 -13.71 9.78
CA LYS A 21 -11.06 -14.20 10.15
C LYS A 21 -10.14 -13.91 8.98
N SER A 22 -9.16 -13.05 9.22
CA SER A 22 -7.89 -13.12 8.50
C SER A 22 -7.46 -14.59 8.53
N ASN A 23 -7.64 -15.30 7.42
CA ASN A 23 -7.46 -16.76 7.34
C ASN A 23 -5.96 -17.16 7.43
N GLY A 24 -5.10 -16.31 7.99
CA GLY A 24 -3.65 -16.45 7.90
C GLY A 24 -3.13 -16.39 6.45
N ARG A 25 -4.00 -16.01 5.50
CA ARG A 25 -3.69 -15.89 4.07
C ARG A 25 -2.63 -14.81 3.90
N GLN A 26 -1.55 -15.19 3.24
CA GLN A 26 -0.44 -14.29 2.94
C GLN A 26 -0.49 -13.86 1.48
N VAL A 27 -0.08 -12.62 1.23
CA VAL A 27 0.13 -12.07 -0.11
C VAL A 27 1.50 -11.42 -0.17
N THR A 28 2.11 -11.45 -1.34
CA THR A 28 3.39 -10.80 -1.59
C THR A 28 3.14 -9.47 -2.28
N VAL A 29 3.65 -8.40 -1.68
CA VAL A 29 3.58 -7.04 -2.23
C VAL A 29 4.94 -6.68 -2.81
N LEU A 30 4.98 -6.41 -4.11
CA LEU A 30 6.13 -5.87 -4.84
C LEU A 30 6.06 -4.35 -4.86
N PHE A 31 7.11 -3.69 -4.42
CA PHE A 31 7.22 -2.23 -4.40
C PHE A 31 8.12 -1.78 -5.53
N THR A 32 7.58 -0.92 -6.38
CA THR A 32 8.34 -0.32 -7.48
C THR A 32 8.20 1.19 -7.46
N SER A 33 9.21 1.85 -7.99
CA SER A 33 9.25 3.31 -8.07
C SER A 33 9.86 3.77 -9.37
N VAL A 34 9.33 4.86 -9.92
CA VAL A 34 9.90 5.56 -11.08
C VAL A 34 9.83 7.07 -10.88
N VAL A 35 10.79 7.79 -11.44
CA VAL A 35 10.83 9.24 -11.46
C VAL A 35 10.59 9.70 -12.89
N ALA A 36 9.50 10.43 -13.12
CA ALA A 36 9.15 10.93 -14.44
C ALA A 36 10.09 12.08 -14.87
N ALA A 37 10.20 12.28 -16.18
CA ALA A 37 10.99 13.34 -16.81
C ALA A 37 12.46 13.42 -16.38
N ASN A 38 13.04 12.31 -15.90
CA ASN A 38 14.43 12.22 -15.44
C ASN A 38 14.80 13.31 -14.41
N ALA A 39 13.85 13.71 -13.55
CA ALA A 39 14.16 14.65 -12.48
C ALA A 39 15.30 14.09 -11.60
N PRO A 40 16.23 14.95 -11.12
CA PRO A 40 17.41 14.52 -10.35
C PRO A 40 17.05 14.16 -8.89
N ILE A 41 16.07 13.27 -8.73
CA ILE A 41 15.62 12.73 -7.45
C ILE A 41 15.92 11.23 -7.46
N LEU A 42 16.60 10.74 -6.42
CA LEU A 42 16.65 9.32 -6.13
C LEU A 42 15.41 8.95 -5.32
N PHE A 43 14.57 8.06 -5.87
CA PHE A 43 13.35 7.60 -5.22
C PHE A 43 13.23 6.08 -5.29
N LYS A 44 13.33 5.44 -4.13
CA LYS A 44 13.34 3.97 -4.01
C LYS A 44 12.60 3.49 -2.75
N PRO A 45 11.88 2.36 -2.82
CA PRO A 45 11.42 1.68 -1.62
C PRO A 45 12.62 1.13 -0.85
N LYS A 46 12.48 1.03 0.47
CA LYS A 46 13.46 0.40 1.36
C LYS A 46 13.48 -1.11 1.14
N GLU A 47 12.29 -1.71 1.06
CA GLU A 47 12.12 -3.13 0.75
C GLU A 47 11.41 -3.27 -0.59
N SER A 48 12.02 -3.99 -1.53
CA SER A 48 11.44 -4.21 -2.87
C SER A 48 10.27 -5.19 -2.85
N PHE A 49 10.19 -6.06 -1.85
CA PHE A 49 9.07 -6.99 -1.67
C PHE A 49 8.80 -7.23 -0.18
N GLN A 50 7.55 -7.44 0.18
CA GLN A 50 7.13 -7.83 1.54
C GLN A 50 6.01 -8.85 1.47
N THR A 51 6.09 -9.90 2.29
CA THR A 51 4.98 -10.85 2.47
C THR A 51 4.21 -10.46 3.71
N ILE A 52 2.91 -10.26 3.56
CA ILE A 52 2.03 -9.76 4.62
C ILE A 52 0.80 -10.65 4.75
N LYS A 53 0.19 -10.67 5.93
CA LYS A 53 -1.10 -11.32 6.12
C LYS A 53 -2.22 -10.38 5.74
N VAL A 54 -3.18 -10.89 4.98
CA VAL A 54 -4.39 -10.12 4.63
C VAL A 54 -5.15 -9.76 5.91
N GLY A 55 -5.56 -8.49 6.01
CA GLY A 55 -6.19 -7.92 7.21
C GLY A 55 -5.22 -7.34 8.24
N GLU A 56 -3.92 -7.61 8.13
CA GLU A 56 -2.90 -6.99 8.99
C GLU A 56 -2.32 -5.73 8.33
N THR A 57 -1.94 -4.76 9.16
CA THR A 57 -1.27 -3.54 8.68
C THR A 57 0.23 -3.77 8.61
N ALA A 58 0.81 -3.47 7.47
CA ALA A 58 2.24 -3.53 7.23
C ALA A 58 2.80 -2.13 6.95
N LYS A 59 4.13 -2.02 7.07
CA LYS A 59 4.87 -0.78 6.86
C LYS A 59 6.01 -1.03 5.88
N ASN A 60 6.07 -0.21 4.84
CA ASN A 60 7.28 -0.01 4.06
C ASN A 60 7.72 1.44 4.17
N GLU A 61 8.93 1.76 3.74
CA GLU A 61 9.52 3.09 3.77
C GLU A 61 10.03 3.44 2.38
N TYR A 62 9.79 4.67 1.93
CA TYR A 62 10.34 5.17 0.67
C TYR A 62 11.37 6.26 0.96
N ARG A 63 12.55 6.12 0.36
CA ARG A 63 13.66 7.06 0.47
C ARG A 63 13.63 8.05 -0.69
N PHE A 64 13.77 9.32 -0.37
CA PHE A 64 13.87 10.44 -1.31
C PHE A 64 15.20 11.15 -1.10
N VAL A 65 15.94 11.39 -2.17
CA VAL A 65 17.17 12.20 -2.14
C VAL A 65 17.17 13.16 -3.31
N ASN A 66 17.32 14.45 -3.06
CA ASN A 66 17.57 15.44 -4.10
C ASN A 66 19.06 15.42 -4.45
N LEU A 67 19.39 15.13 -5.71
CA LEU A 67 20.77 15.06 -6.19
C LEU A 67 21.24 16.38 -6.82
N SER A 68 20.39 17.41 -6.83
CA SER A 68 20.65 18.70 -7.46
C SER A 68 20.88 19.82 -6.44
N ASN A 69 21.37 20.96 -6.95
CA ASN A 69 21.51 22.20 -6.19
C ASN A 69 20.22 23.03 -6.14
N ASP A 70 19.14 22.56 -6.76
CA ASP A 70 17.87 23.27 -6.87
C ASP A 70 16.80 22.68 -5.95
N THR A 71 15.88 23.52 -5.48
CA THR A 71 14.66 23.03 -4.83
C THR A 71 13.75 22.40 -5.87
N ILE A 72 13.33 21.15 -5.63
CA ILE A 72 12.46 20.41 -6.54
C ILE A 72 11.08 20.25 -5.93
N TYR A 73 10.06 20.55 -6.73
CA TYR A 73 8.67 20.29 -6.42
C TYR A 73 8.23 19.04 -7.16
N PHE A 74 7.49 18.16 -6.50
CA PHE A 74 7.02 16.93 -7.13
C PHE A 74 5.73 16.44 -6.50
N ARG A 75 5.01 15.60 -7.24
CA ARG A 75 3.81 14.91 -6.77
C ARG A 75 3.98 13.40 -6.93
N PRO A 76 3.94 12.62 -5.84
CA PRO A 76 3.89 11.17 -5.93
C PRO A 76 2.49 10.72 -6.35
N VAL A 77 2.39 9.80 -7.29
CA VAL A 77 1.14 9.12 -7.66
C VAL A 77 1.37 7.62 -7.55
N HIS A 78 0.49 6.93 -6.84
CA HIS A 78 0.57 5.48 -6.71
C HIS A 78 -0.42 4.79 -7.64
N SER A 79 -0.08 3.59 -8.06
CA SER A 79 -0.97 2.64 -8.72
C SER A 79 -0.78 1.25 -8.11
N VAL A 80 -1.86 0.49 -8.03
CA VAL A 80 -1.85 -0.87 -7.49
C VAL A 80 -2.43 -1.83 -8.50
N LEU A 81 -1.76 -2.97 -8.66
CA LEU A 81 -2.16 -4.05 -9.55
C LEU A 81 -2.12 -5.37 -8.77
N PRO A 82 -3.02 -6.32 -9.05
CA PRO A 82 -4.19 -6.20 -9.94
C PRO A 82 -5.27 -5.23 -9.41
N GLU A 83 -6.21 -4.82 -10.27
CA GLU A 83 -7.23 -3.82 -9.93
C GLU A 83 -8.15 -4.28 -8.78
N ASN A 84 -8.50 -5.57 -8.74
CA ASN A 84 -9.26 -6.14 -7.62
C ASN A 84 -8.52 -5.95 -6.28
N ALA A 85 -7.19 -6.00 -6.24
CA ALA A 85 -6.40 -5.69 -5.05
C ALA A 85 -6.39 -4.19 -4.72
N ALA A 86 -6.34 -3.32 -5.73
CA ALA A 86 -6.38 -1.87 -5.57
C ALA A 86 -7.65 -1.41 -4.83
N THR A 87 -8.82 -1.99 -5.16
CA THR A 87 -10.09 -1.65 -4.48
C THR A 87 -10.15 -2.07 -3.00
N LYS A 88 -9.28 -2.99 -2.59
CA LYS A 88 -9.20 -3.52 -1.21
C LYS A 88 -8.06 -2.92 -0.41
N LEU A 89 -7.23 -2.09 -1.03
CA LEU A 89 -6.13 -1.40 -0.38
C LEU A 89 -6.66 -0.33 0.58
N THR A 90 -6.10 -0.31 1.78
CA THR A 90 -6.25 0.80 2.72
C THR A 90 -4.88 1.43 2.96
N LEU A 91 -4.69 2.67 2.52
CA LEU A 91 -3.49 3.46 2.78
C LEU A 91 -3.78 4.43 3.92
N SER A 92 -3.07 4.29 5.05
CA SER A 92 -3.33 5.11 6.24
C SER A 92 -2.82 6.56 6.07
N LYS A 93 -1.75 6.77 5.29
CA LYS A 93 -1.27 8.11 4.91
C LYS A 93 -1.03 8.17 3.42
N CYS A 94 -1.96 8.81 2.71
CA CYS A 94 -1.78 9.12 1.31
C CYS A 94 -1.04 10.46 1.19
N PHE A 95 0.29 10.42 1.04
CA PHE A 95 1.08 11.59 0.64
C PHE A 95 0.90 11.92 -0.86
N CYS A 96 0.13 11.12 -1.60
CA CYS A 96 0.04 11.19 -3.05
C CYS A 96 -0.77 12.38 -3.59
N PHE A 97 -1.49 13.10 -2.73
CA PHE A 97 -2.38 14.16 -3.19
C PHE A 97 -1.80 15.57 -3.06
N ASP A 98 -0.74 15.74 -2.26
CA ASP A 98 -0.14 17.04 -2.02
C ASP A 98 1.19 17.19 -2.73
N ASP A 99 1.40 18.39 -3.29
CA ASP A 99 2.71 18.76 -3.83
C ASP A 99 3.74 18.79 -2.70
N GLN A 100 4.81 18.02 -2.90
CA GLN A 100 5.93 17.94 -1.99
C GLN A 100 7.07 18.80 -2.51
N VAL A 101 7.90 19.25 -1.57
CA VAL A 101 9.13 19.98 -1.84
C VAL A 101 10.30 19.25 -1.22
N ILE A 102 11.42 19.19 -1.94
CA ILE A 102 12.70 18.71 -1.41
C ILE A 102 13.78 19.74 -1.71
N LEU A 103 14.46 20.18 -0.66
CA LEU A 103 15.53 21.17 -0.76
C LEU A 103 16.78 20.55 -1.41
N PRO A 104 17.73 21.37 -1.88
CA PRO A 104 18.99 20.89 -2.43
C PRO A 104 19.69 19.93 -1.48
N HIS A 105 20.16 18.78 -2.00
CA HIS A 105 20.84 17.73 -1.23
C HIS A 105 20.09 17.17 -0.03
N GLN A 106 18.80 17.49 0.10
CA GLN A 106 18.00 17.00 1.21
C GLN A 106 17.64 15.53 0.98
N GLU A 107 17.66 14.78 2.08
CA GLU A 107 17.21 13.40 2.14
C GLU A 107 16.13 13.26 3.22
N TYR A 108 15.09 12.49 2.92
CA TYR A 108 14.14 12.04 3.91
C TYR A 108 13.49 10.72 3.52
N THR A 109 12.90 10.07 4.51
CA THR A 109 12.21 8.78 4.36
C THR A 109 10.77 8.92 4.82
N LEU A 110 9.83 8.48 3.98
CA LEU A 110 8.40 8.48 4.31
C LEU A 110 7.90 7.06 4.57
N PRO A 111 7.26 6.78 5.71
CA PRO A 111 6.62 5.51 5.95
C PRO A 111 5.30 5.42 5.19
N VAL A 112 5.09 4.31 4.50
CA VAL A 112 3.82 3.93 3.87
C VAL A 112 3.23 2.78 4.68
N LEU A 113 2.14 3.09 5.38
CA LEU A 113 1.34 2.11 6.10
C LEU A 113 0.19 1.65 5.20
N TYR A 114 0.17 0.36 4.92
CA TYR A 114 -0.78 -0.25 3.99
C TYR A 114 -1.35 -1.54 4.57
N SER A 115 -2.58 -1.85 4.18
CA SER A 115 -3.24 -3.12 4.46
C SER A 115 -4.22 -3.47 3.35
N PHE A 116 -4.55 -4.76 3.22
CA PHE A 116 -5.60 -5.23 2.32
C PHE A 116 -6.75 -5.80 3.15
N LYS A 117 -7.98 -5.48 2.76
CA LYS A 117 -9.18 -6.01 3.42
C LYS A 117 -9.25 -7.53 3.32
N SER A 118 -9.88 -8.16 4.32
CA SER A 118 -10.04 -9.62 4.44
C SER A 118 -10.83 -10.26 3.31
N ASP A 119 -11.66 -9.48 2.60
CA ASP A 119 -12.42 -9.89 1.42
C ASP A 119 -11.63 -9.74 0.11
N LEU A 120 -10.30 -9.61 0.18
CA LEU A 120 -9.42 -9.69 -0.97
C LEU A 120 -9.57 -11.04 -1.66
N ASP A 121 -9.83 -10.99 -2.97
CA ASP A 121 -9.97 -12.14 -3.85
C ASP A 121 -8.90 -13.21 -3.57
N PRO A 122 -9.29 -14.48 -3.29
CA PRO A 122 -8.37 -15.54 -2.94
C PRO A 122 -7.36 -15.88 -4.05
N GLU A 123 -7.66 -15.55 -5.32
CA GLU A 123 -6.74 -15.78 -6.44
C GLU A 123 -5.58 -14.76 -6.49
N VAL A 124 -5.71 -13.64 -5.77
CA VAL A 124 -4.64 -12.63 -5.69
C VAL A 124 -3.57 -13.11 -4.71
N GLU A 125 -2.42 -13.52 -5.23
CA GLU A 125 -1.23 -13.87 -4.43
C GLU A 125 -0.16 -12.79 -4.47
N ASN A 126 -0.04 -12.10 -5.61
CA ASN A 126 0.99 -11.11 -5.88
C ASN A 126 0.33 -9.76 -6.18
N ILE A 127 0.79 -8.73 -5.49
CA ILE A 127 0.28 -7.37 -5.61
C ILE A 127 1.46 -6.47 -5.92
N THR A 128 1.35 -5.63 -6.94
CA THR A 128 2.36 -4.61 -7.23
C THR A 128 1.84 -3.27 -6.76
N MET A 129 2.59 -2.60 -5.88
CA MET A 129 2.40 -1.20 -5.55
C MET A 129 3.49 -0.38 -6.23
N HIS A 130 3.09 0.37 -7.24
CA HIS A 130 3.96 1.22 -8.03
C HIS A 130 3.78 2.68 -7.63
N TYR A 131 4.88 3.41 -7.50
CA TYR A 131 4.87 4.86 -7.31
C TYR A 131 5.59 5.56 -8.46
N THR A 132 4.94 6.57 -9.03
CA THR A 132 5.54 7.48 -9.99
C THR A 132 5.68 8.87 -9.38
N LEU A 133 6.88 9.44 -9.37
CA LEU A 133 7.08 10.85 -9.03
C LEU A 133 6.97 11.71 -10.27
N PHE A 134 6.01 12.63 -10.27
CA PHE A 134 5.87 13.65 -11.30
C PHE A 134 6.49 14.96 -10.83
N PRO A 135 7.56 15.46 -11.48
CA PRO A 135 8.08 16.78 -11.16
C PRO A 135 7.04 17.85 -11.48
N LYS A 136 7.05 18.92 -10.68
CA LYS A 136 6.17 20.07 -10.81
C LYS A 136 7.04 21.31 -11.07
N GLU A 137 6.56 22.19 -11.92
CA GLU A 137 7.22 23.49 -12.13
C GLU A 137 7.14 24.33 -10.85
N LYS A 138 8.17 25.16 -10.61
CA LYS A 138 8.14 26.16 -9.54
C LYS A 138 6.89 27.03 -9.75
N VAL A 139 5.93 26.96 -8.83
CA VAL A 139 4.81 27.90 -8.83
C VAL A 139 5.37 29.26 -8.42
N SER A 140 5.83 30.04 -9.39
CA SER A 140 6.15 31.45 -9.19
C SER A 140 4.83 32.18 -8.92
N LYS A 141 4.53 32.44 -7.64
CA LYS A 141 3.49 33.43 -7.31
C LYS A 141 3.97 34.76 -7.86
N LYS A 142 3.36 35.20 -8.95
CA LYS A 142 3.49 36.54 -9.49
C LYS A 142 2.79 37.55 -8.58
#